data_AF-A0AA38CLM8-F1
#
_entry.id   AF-A0AA38CLM8-F1
#
_cell.length_a   1.000
_cell.length_b   1.000
_cell.length_c   1.000
_cell.angle_alpha   90.00
_cell.angle_beta   90.00
_cell.angle_gamma   90.00
#
_symmetry.space_group_name_H-M   'P 1'
#
loop_
_entity.id
_entity.type
_entity.pdbx_description
1 polymer ?
#
loop_
_entity_poly.entity_id
_entity_poly.type
_entity_poly.pdbx_seq_one_letter_code
_entity_poly.pdbx_strand_id
1 'polypeptide(L)'
;ASYRTALALAYQSFGVVYGDLSTSPLYVFKSSFSGELRLREDDDEILGVLSFIFWTFTLIPLVKYVFFVLTADDSGEGGTFALYSLLCRHANLSLLPNQQALDAQVSTYNAGRARESGLSCSIKSLFEKRYKFRVGLLLVVLLGTSMVIGDGVLTPTISVLSAVQGIQIRATNLHDRYIVVIACVILVALFALQHFGTRNVAFMFAPIVIAWLICISGIGVYNIIRWNPKVFRAISPFYMYNLLSKTKKAGWESLGGIVLCITGAEAMFADLGHFSRFSIKIAFAGFIYPCLILAYMGEAAYLSKHPQDIQRSFYMSVPEAVFWPVFIVATLAAVVGSQAVISATFSIINQCSALSCFPRVKVVHTSNQIFGQIYIPEVNWILMCLCLTVTIGFKDTNMIGHAY
;
A
#
# COMPACT_ATOMS: atom_id res chain seq x y z
N ALA A 1 -25.36 4.47 10.52
CA ALA A 1 -24.95 5.60 9.66
C ALA A 1 -25.88 5.69 8.45
N SER A 2 -26.27 6.88 8.02
CA SER A 2 -27.07 7.04 6.79
C SER A 2 -26.26 6.55 5.58
N TYR A 3 -26.89 5.87 4.61
CA TYR A 3 -26.23 5.37 3.40
C TYR A 3 -25.43 6.47 2.67
N ARG A 4 -25.91 7.71 2.72
CA ARG A 4 -25.21 8.89 2.16
C ARG A 4 -23.87 9.16 2.84
N THR A 5 -23.82 9.02 4.17
CA THR A 5 -22.58 9.19 4.95
C THR A 5 -21.59 8.07 4.63
N ALA A 6 -22.07 6.84 4.46
CA ALA A 6 -21.22 5.71 4.09
C ALA A 6 -20.62 5.88 2.69
N LEU A 7 -21.39 6.40 1.72
CA LEU A 7 -20.90 6.71 0.37
C LEU A 7 -19.93 7.88 0.36
N ALA A 8 -20.16 8.93 1.15
CA ALA A 8 -19.23 10.05 1.27
C ALA A 8 -17.88 9.61 1.86
N LEU A 9 -17.91 8.75 2.89
CA LEU A 9 -16.70 8.14 3.46
C LEU A 9 -16.00 7.20 2.47
N ALA A 10 -16.76 6.44 1.67
CA ALA A 10 -16.20 5.60 0.61
C ALA A 10 -15.55 6.43 -0.50
N TYR A 11 -16.10 7.61 -0.81
CA TYR A 11 -15.50 8.55 -1.74
C TYR A 11 -14.17 9.10 -1.20
N GLN A 12 -14.14 9.51 0.06
CA GLN A 12 -12.94 10.05 0.69
C GLN A 12 -11.82 9.00 0.84
N SER A 13 -12.17 7.72 1.05
CA SER A 13 -11.17 6.67 1.20
C SER A 13 -10.35 6.43 -0.08
N PHE A 14 -10.88 6.73 -1.28
CA PHE A 14 -10.08 6.66 -2.53
C PHE A 14 -8.79 7.47 -2.46
N GLY A 15 -8.83 8.69 -1.94
CA GLY A 15 -7.66 9.57 -1.89
C GLY A 15 -6.69 9.23 -0.76
N VAL A 16 -7.18 8.70 0.35
CA VAL A 16 -6.38 8.50 1.58
C VAL A 16 -5.87 7.07 1.72
N VAL A 17 -6.73 6.08 1.49
CA VAL A 17 -6.42 4.67 1.78
C VAL A 17 -5.79 3.98 0.58
N TYR A 18 -6.27 4.33 -0.62
CA TYR A 18 -6.01 3.53 -1.82
C TYR A 18 -5.05 4.17 -2.81
N GLY A 19 -4.51 5.35 -2.51
CA GLY A 19 -3.53 6.01 -3.37
C GLY A 19 -2.31 5.12 -3.61
N ASP A 20 -1.73 4.58 -2.54
CA ASP A 20 -0.56 3.69 -2.60
C ASP A 20 -0.87 2.41 -3.39
N LEU A 21 -1.88 1.66 -2.95
CA LEU A 21 -2.34 0.42 -3.60
C LEU A 21 -2.69 0.59 -5.09
N SER A 22 -3.18 1.77 -5.48
CA SER A 22 -3.56 2.03 -6.87
C SER A 22 -2.36 2.31 -7.77
N THR A 23 -1.19 2.64 -7.21
CA THR A 23 0.02 2.99 -7.99
C THR A 23 0.90 1.78 -8.31
N SER A 24 0.70 0.64 -7.65
CA SER A 24 1.44 -0.61 -7.86
C SER A 24 1.56 -1.09 -9.32
N PRO A 25 0.53 -0.95 -10.20
CA PRO A 25 0.67 -1.33 -11.61
C PRO A 25 1.83 -0.63 -12.34
N LEU A 26 2.31 0.52 -11.87
CA LEU A 26 3.45 1.20 -12.49
C LEU A 26 4.76 0.42 -12.40
N TYR A 27 4.91 -0.49 -11.44
CA TYR A 27 6.19 -1.13 -11.13
C TYR A 27 6.14 -2.64 -10.87
N VAL A 28 4.97 -3.23 -10.62
CA VAL A 28 4.84 -4.67 -10.27
C VAL A 28 5.38 -5.59 -11.37
N PHE A 29 4.96 -5.43 -12.62
CA PHE A 29 5.43 -6.30 -13.71
C PHE A 29 6.93 -6.13 -13.95
N LYS A 30 7.40 -4.88 -13.95
CA LYS A 30 8.82 -4.55 -14.08
C LYS A 30 9.67 -5.24 -13.00
N SER A 31 9.24 -5.15 -11.74
CA SER A 31 9.92 -5.76 -10.60
C SER A 31 9.81 -7.28 -10.58
N SER A 32 8.69 -7.85 -11.06
CA SER A 32 8.50 -9.31 -11.12
C SER A 32 9.46 -9.99 -12.11
N PHE A 33 9.92 -9.26 -13.12
CA PHE A 33 10.82 -9.75 -14.17
C PHE A 33 12.25 -9.17 -14.07
N SER A 34 12.65 -8.62 -12.92
CA SER A 34 14.00 -8.05 -12.72
C SER A 34 15.12 -9.08 -12.52
N GLY A 35 14.77 -10.36 -12.27
CA GLY A 35 15.72 -11.45 -12.02
C GLY A 35 16.16 -12.22 -13.28
N GLU A 36 16.62 -13.47 -13.10
CA GLU A 36 17.00 -14.37 -14.22
C GLU A 36 15.81 -14.85 -15.07
N LEU A 37 14.59 -14.43 -14.73
CA LEU A 37 13.35 -14.79 -15.40
C LEU A 37 13.26 -14.03 -16.74
N ARG A 38 13.89 -14.60 -17.77
CA ARG A 38 13.77 -14.10 -19.15
C ARG A 38 12.53 -14.69 -19.78
N LEU A 39 11.68 -13.81 -20.30
CA LEU A 39 10.56 -14.20 -21.16
C LEU A 39 11.08 -15.09 -22.28
N ARG A 40 10.81 -16.38 -22.17
CA ARG A 40 10.89 -17.28 -23.33
C ARG A 40 9.75 -16.90 -24.28
N GLU A 41 9.86 -17.22 -25.57
CA GLU A 41 8.88 -16.85 -26.62
C GLU A 41 7.44 -17.34 -26.37
N ASP A 42 7.17 -18.00 -25.24
CA ASP A 42 5.90 -18.61 -24.88
C ASP A 42 5.14 -17.76 -23.84
N ASP A 43 3.85 -17.52 -24.09
CA ASP A 43 2.95 -16.68 -23.28
C ASP A 43 2.79 -17.17 -21.82
N ASP A 44 3.20 -18.41 -21.55
CA ASP A 44 3.01 -19.13 -20.30
C ASP A 44 3.61 -18.42 -19.06
N GLU A 45 4.76 -17.77 -19.20
CA GLU A 45 5.44 -17.14 -18.05
C GLU A 45 4.71 -15.88 -17.58
N ILE A 46 4.24 -15.05 -18.51
CA ILE A 46 3.46 -13.84 -18.22
C ILE A 46 2.11 -14.21 -17.60
N LEU A 47 1.45 -15.24 -18.16
CA LEU A 47 0.22 -15.76 -17.60
C LEU A 47 0.44 -16.36 -16.20
N GLY A 48 1.60 -16.96 -15.95
CA GLY A 48 2.03 -17.42 -14.63
C GLY A 48 2.16 -16.29 -13.62
N VAL A 49 2.88 -15.22 -13.96
CA VAL A 49 3.05 -14.04 -13.09
C VAL A 49 1.71 -13.35 -12.87
N LEU A 50 0.88 -13.19 -13.90
CA LEU A 50 -0.47 -12.65 -13.76
C LEU A 50 -1.34 -13.52 -12.84
N SER A 51 -1.23 -14.85 -12.93
CA SER A 51 -1.94 -15.77 -12.03
C SER A 51 -1.55 -15.54 -10.57
N PHE A 52 -0.25 -15.38 -10.31
CA PHE A 52 0.26 -15.03 -8.99
C PHE A 52 -0.27 -13.68 -8.51
N ILE A 53 -0.24 -12.65 -9.34
CA ILE A 53 -0.76 -11.32 -8.99
C ILE A 53 -2.26 -11.42 -8.67
N PHE A 54 -3.04 -12.08 -9.52
CA PHE A 54 -4.47 -12.27 -9.32
C PHE A 54 -4.78 -12.95 -7.98
N TRP A 55 -4.15 -14.09 -7.69
CA TRP A 55 -4.41 -14.83 -6.46
C TRP A 55 -3.85 -14.15 -5.22
N THR A 56 -2.67 -13.53 -5.30
CA THR A 56 -2.09 -12.75 -4.19
C THR A 56 -3.01 -11.58 -3.83
N PHE A 57 -3.47 -10.83 -4.84
CA PHE A 57 -4.37 -9.69 -4.66
C PHE A 57 -5.76 -10.11 -4.19
N THR A 58 -6.26 -11.26 -4.64
CA THR A 58 -7.54 -11.84 -4.19
C THR A 58 -7.44 -12.35 -2.76
N LEU A 59 -6.41 -13.11 -2.42
CA LEU A 59 -6.32 -13.75 -1.10
C LEU A 59 -5.95 -12.75 0.00
N ILE A 60 -5.09 -11.78 -0.29
CA ILE A 60 -4.59 -10.86 0.72
C ILE A 60 -5.55 -9.65 0.84
N PRO A 61 -5.55 -8.63 -0.04
CA PRO A 61 -6.48 -7.51 0.05
C PRO A 61 -7.97 -7.90 0.14
N LEU A 62 -8.46 -8.78 -0.75
CA LEU A 62 -9.90 -9.08 -0.78
C LEU A 62 -10.30 -10.08 0.31
N VAL A 63 -9.69 -11.26 0.38
CA VAL A 63 -10.12 -12.29 1.36
C VAL A 63 -9.67 -11.92 2.77
N LYS A 64 -8.35 -11.83 3.01
CA LYS A 64 -7.79 -11.56 4.35
C LYS A 64 -8.25 -10.20 4.87
N TYR A 65 -8.02 -9.10 4.14
CA TYR A 65 -8.33 -7.78 4.70
C TYR A 65 -9.83 -7.52 4.78
N VAL A 66 -10.54 -7.55 3.65
CA VAL A 66 -11.96 -7.14 3.61
C VAL A 66 -12.89 -8.06 4.40
N PHE A 67 -12.68 -9.37 4.40
CA PHE A 67 -13.58 -10.29 5.12
C PHE A 67 -13.14 -10.56 6.56
N PHE A 68 -11.85 -10.75 6.83
CA PHE A 68 -11.37 -11.13 8.17
C PHE A 68 -10.86 -9.94 8.97
N VAL A 69 -9.82 -9.24 8.49
CA VAL A 69 -9.07 -8.27 9.30
C VAL A 69 -9.91 -7.03 9.63
N LEU A 70 -10.73 -6.51 8.70
CA LEU A 70 -11.63 -5.38 9.00
C LEU A 70 -12.64 -5.70 10.11
N THR A 71 -12.84 -6.97 10.47
CA THR A 71 -13.72 -7.39 11.57
C THR A 71 -13.04 -7.29 12.94
N ALA A 72 -11.69 -7.30 12.97
CA ALA A 72 -10.87 -7.27 14.17
C ALA A 72 -10.39 -5.85 14.49
N ASP A 73 -11.32 -4.99 14.92
CA ASP A 73 -11.06 -3.59 15.29
C ASP A 73 -11.19 -3.35 16.80
N ASP A 74 -10.57 -2.27 17.29
CA ASP A 74 -10.70 -1.80 18.68
C ASP A 74 -11.55 -0.52 18.71
N SER A 75 -12.84 -0.66 19.04
CA SER A 75 -13.78 0.48 19.10
C SER A 75 -13.86 1.34 17.83
N GLY A 76 -13.59 0.75 16.66
CA GLY A 76 -13.56 1.43 15.37
C GLY A 76 -12.16 1.80 14.87
N GLU A 77 -11.11 1.69 15.70
CA GLU A 77 -9.72 1.88 15.30
C GLU A 77 -9.11 0.56 14.81
N GLY A 78 -8.29 0.63 13.76
CA GLY A 78 -7.57 -0.52 13.21
C GLY A 78 -6.07 -0.27 13.16
N GLY A 79 -5.31 -1.26 12.68
CA GLY A 79 -3.86 -1.21 12.64
C GLY A 79 -3.16 -2.05 13.72
N THR A 80 -1.86 -2.25 13.53
CA THR A 80 -1.02 -3.08 14.40
C THR A 80 -0.98 -2.58 15.85
N PHE A 81 -0.98 -1.26 16.04
CA PHE A 81 -1.03 -0.65 17.36
C PHE A 81 -2.40 -0.67 18.01
N ALA A 82 -3.50 -0.55 17.26
CA ALA A 82 -4.85 -0.72 17.80
C ALA A 82 -5.03 -2.15 18.36
N LEU A 83 -4.56 -3.16 17.61
CA LEU A 83 -4.52 -4.54 18.08
C LEU A 83 -3.63 -4.72 19.32
N TYR A 84 -2.45 -4.10 19.33
CA TYR A 84 -1.54 -4.16 20.49
C TYR A 84 -2.16 -3.49 21.74
N SER A 85 -2.84 -2.35 21.56
CA SER A 85 -3.58 -1.67 22.62
C SER A 85 -4.70 -2.55 23.17
N LEU A 86 -5.49 -3.16 22.28
CA LEU A 86 -6.55 -4.09 22.65
C LEU A 86 -6.02 -5.31 23.42
N LEU A 87 -4.89 -5.88 22.98
CA LEU A 87 -4.16 -6.94 23.67
C LEU A 87 -3.67 -6.50 25.05
N CYS A 88 -3.10 -5.30 25.17
CA CYS A 88 -2.67 -4.75 26.45
C CYS A 88 -3.85 -4.51 27.39
N ARG A 89 -4.98 -4.00 26.88
CA ARG A 89 -6.20 -3.68 27.65
C ARG A 89 -6.92 -4.92 28.16
N HIS A 90 -7.01 -5.98 27.36
CA HIS A 90 -7.79 -7.18 27.70
C HIS A 90 -6.95 -8.31 28.31
N ALA A 91 -5.63 -8.34 28.08
CA ALA A 91 -4.76 -9.42 28.55
C ALA A 91 -3.67 -8.96 29.54
N ASN A 92 -3.73 -7.73 30.08
CA ASN A 92 -2.77 -7.19 31.05
C ASN A 92 -1.30 -7.43 30.62
N LEU A 93 -1.03 -7.28 29.32
CA LEU A 93 0.26 -7.57 28.69
C LEU A 93 1.22 -6.37 28.69
N SER A 94 0.79 -5.23 29.24
CA SER A 94 1.59 -4.01 29.27
C SER A 94 2.88 -4.21 30.06
N LEU A 95 4.01 -4.02 29.38
CA LEU A 95 5.33 -3.90 30.00
C LEU A 95 5.67 -2.45 30.37
N LEU A 96 5.00 -1.50 29.72
CA LEU A 96 5.16 -0.06 29.89
C LEU A 96 3.92 0.51 30.60
N PRO A 97 4.08 1.39 31.60
CA PRO A 97 2.95 1.92 32.36
C PRO A 97 2.19 2.92 31.49
N ASN A 98 1.09 2.47 30.87
CA ASN A 98 0.24 3.33 30.04
C ASN A 98 -1.20 3.45 30.56
N GLN A 99 -1.44 3.18 31.85
CA GLN A 99 -2.75 3.42 32.45
C GLN A 99 -2.97 4.92 32.66
N GLN A 100 -3.43 5.62 31.62
CA GLN A 100 -4.20 6.84 31.85
C GLN A 100 -5.52 6.46 32.51
N ALA A 101 -5.89 7.13 33.61
CA ALA A 101 -7.10 6.84 34.39
C ALA A 101 -8.41 6.91 33.58
N LEU A 102 -8.37 7.50 32.37
CA LEU A 102 -9.47 7.53 31.39
C LEU A 102 -9.71 6.18 30.70
N ASP A 103 -8.65 5.39 30.42
CA ASP A 103 -8.80 4.06 29.78
C ASP A 103 -9.46 3.04 30.71
N ALA A 104 -9.27 3.21 32.02
CA ALA A 104 -9.97 2.43 33.04
C ALA A 104 -11.48 2.69 33.05
N GLN A 105 -11.92 3.91 32.72
CA GLN A 105 -13.35 4.29 32.74
C GLN A 105 -14.11 3.80 31.49
N VAL A 106 -13.43 3.63 30.34
CA VAL A 106 -14.05 3.02 29.14
C VAL A 106 -14.31 1.51 29.34
N SER A 107 -13.50 0.85 30.18
CA SER A 107 -13.67 -0.59 30.50
C SER A 107 -15.01 -0.92 31.17
N THR A 108 -15.61 0.04 31.87
CA THR A 108 -16.76 -0.20 32.75
C THR A 108 -18.11 -0.05 32.05
N TYR A 109 -18.19 0.59 30.87
CA TYR A 109 -19.49 1.01 30.32
C TYR A 109 -20.03 0.18 29.16
N ASN A 110 -19.24 -0.64 28.45
CA ASN A 110 -19.73 -1.35 27.25
C ASN A 110 -19.19 -2.78 27.00
N ALA A 111 -18.52 -3.41 27.96
CA ALA A 111 -18.13 -4.82 27.82
C ALA A 111 -19.31 -5.75 28.14
N GLY A 112 -20.25 -5.88 27.21
CA GLY A 112 -21.07 -7.09 27.13
C GLY A 112 -20.12 -8.28 27.03
N ARG A 113 -20.17 -9.21 28.00
CA ARG A 113 -19.36 -10.44 28.06
C ARG A 113 -19.36 -11.18 26.72
N ALA A 114 -18.37 -10.90 25.86
CA ALA A 114 -18.05 -11.76 24.74
C ALA A 114 -17.52 -13.07 25.33
N ARG A 115 -18.13 -14.19 24.95
CA ARG A 115 -17.81 -15.53 25.46
C ARG A 115 -16.39 -15.89 25.00
N GLU A 116 -15.40 -15.68 25.87
CA GLU A 116 -14.00 -16.00 25.58
C GLU A 116 -13.87 -17.50 25.24
N SER A 117 -13.33 -17.80 24.06
CA SER A 117 -12.97 -19.16 23.66
C SER A 117 -11.92 -19.73 24.62
N GLY A 118 -12.01 -21.02 24.98
CA GLY A 118 -11.04 -21.67 25.88
C GLY A 118 -9.58 -21.59 25.39
N LEU A 119 -9.40 -21.42 24.08
CA LEU A 119 -8.10 -21.22 23.44
C LEU A 119 -7.53 -19.81 23.72
N SER A 120 -8.40 -18.79 23.77
CA SER A 120 -8.04 -17.40 24.11
C SER A 120 -7.57 -17.29 25.57
N CYS A 121 -8.25 -17.98 26.49
CA CYS A 121 -7.87 -17.99 27.91
C CYS A 121 -6.52 -18.70 28.14
N SER A 122 -6.27 -19.80 27.43
CA SER A 122 -4.99 -20.51 27.47
C SER A 122 -3.83 -19.63 26.97
N ILE A 123 -3.98 -18.99 25.81
CA ILE A 123 -2.98 -18.08 25.24
C ILE A 123 -2.73 -16.89 26.17
N LYS A 124 -3.80 -16.28 26.69
CA LYS A 124 -3.71 -15.18 27.65
C LYS A 124 -2.90 -15.58 28.90
N SER A 125 -3.19 -16.74 29.48
CA SER A 125 -2.47 -17.23 30.66
C SER A 125 -0.99 -17.51 30.40
N LEU A 126 -0.61 -17.90 29.17
CA LEU A 126 0.78 -18.15 28.78
C LEU A 126 1.59 -16.85 28.66
N PHE A 127 1.00 -15.82 28.04
CA PHE A 127 1.63 -14.50 27.92
C PHE A 127 1.61 -13.70 29.23
N GLU A 128 0.60 -13.89 30.08
CA GLU A 128 0.55 -13.25 31.39
C GLU A 128 1.61 -13.79 32.36
N LYS A 129 1.84 -15.12 32.37
CA LYS A 129 2.76 -15.75 33.33
C LYS A 129 4.24 -15.50 33.04
N ARG A 130 4.63 -15.16 31.81
CA ARG A 130 6.04 -15.11 31.41
C ARG A 130 6.46 -13.74 30.86
N TYR A 131 7.27 -13.01 31.64
CA TYR A 131 7.89 -11.74 31.25
C TYR A 131 8.57 -11.80 29.87
N LYS A 132 9.28 -12.89 29.56
CA LYS A 132 9.95 -13.09 28.26
C LYS A 132 8.99 -13.06 27.07
N PHE A 133 7.76 -13.55 27.22
CA PHE A 133 6.76 -13.55 26.14
C PHE A 133 6.20 -12.15 25.90
N ARG A 134 6.01 -11.35 26.96
CA ARG A 134 5.59 -9.94 26.84
C ARG A 134 6.67 -9.10 26.15
N VAL A 135 7.94 -9.31 26.51
CA VAL A 135 9.08 -8.67 25.81
C VAL A 135 9.15 -9.12 24.35
N GLY A 136 9.00 -10.42 24.08
CA GLY A 136 8.96 -10.94 22.71
C GLY A 136 7.84 -10.33 21.87
N LEU A 137 6.64 -10.17 22.44
CA LEU A 137 5.52 -9.50 21.79
C LEU A 137 5.83 -8.05 21.46
N LEU A 138 6.37 -7.29 22.42
CA LEU A 138 6.78 -5.90 22.21
C LEU A 138 7.82 -5.78 21.09
N LEU A 139 8.82 -6.67 21.07
CA LEU A 139 9.85 -6.68 20.02
C LEU A 139 9.24 -6.96 18.63
N VAL A 140 8.28 -7.88 18.53
CA VAL A 140 7.58 -8.15 17.26
C VAL A 140 6.78 -6.94 16.79
N VAL A 141 6.11 -6.23 17.69
CA VAL A 141 5.37 -5.01 17.36
C VAL A 141 6.32 -3.88 16.96
N LEU A 142 7.43 -3.69 17.67
CA LEU A 142 8.45 -2.70 17.31
C LEU A 142 9.10 -3.02 15.96
N LEU A 143 9.37 -4.29 15.68
CA LEU A 143 9.88 -4.72 14.37
C LEU A 143 8.86 -4.41 13.27
N GLY A 144 7.61 -4.82 13.42
CA GLY A 144 6.57 -4.56 12.42
C GLY A 144 6.35 -3.06 12.18
N THR A 145 6.39 -2.26 13.23
CA THR A 145 6.21 -0.80 13.11
C THR A 145 7.42 -0.13 12.46
N SER A 146 8.64 -0.61 12.71
CA SER A 146 9.83 -0.16 11.97
C SER A 146 9.77 -0.50 10.49
N MET A 147 9.20 -1.66 10.11
CA MET A 147 8.99 -2.05 8.71
C MET A 147 8.00 -1.12 8.02
N VAL A 148 6.89 -0.76 8.67
CA VAL A 148 5.91 0.20 8.11
C VAL A 148 6.52 1.61 7.98
N ILE A 149 7.40 2.03 8.89
CA ILE A 149 8.15 3.29 8.73
C ILE A 149 9.10 3.20 7.52
N GLY A 150 9.71 2.03 7.29
CA GLY A 150 10.53 1.76 6.10
C GLY A 150 9.74 1.89 4.80
N ASP A 151 8.52 1.36 4.78
CA ASP A 151 7.57 1.56 3.66
C ASP A 151 7.30 3.05 3.39
N GLY A 152 7.17 3.87 4.45
CA GLY A 152 7.08 5.33 4.35
C GLY A 152 8.26 6.03 3.65
N VAL A 153 9.41 5.36 3.52
CA VAL A 153 10.55 5.83 2.73
C VAL A 153 10.54 5.26 1.31
N LEU A 154 10.22 3.97 1.17
CA LEU A 154 10.33 3.26 -0.10
C LEU A 154 9.16 3.59 -1.05
N THR A 155 7.93 3.70 -0.56
CA THR A 155 6.75 3.99 -1.39
C THR A 155 6.86 5.31 -2.14
N PRO A 156 7.18 6.47 -1.50
CA PRO A 156 7.34 7.70 -2.25
C PRO A 156 8.44 7.62 -3.30
N THR A 157 9.51 6.91 -2.98
CA THR A 157 10.67 6.74 -3.86
C THR A 157 10.31 5.91 -5.09
N ILE A 158 9.71 4.72 -4.92
CA ILE A 158 9.38 3.84 -6.03
C ILE A 158 8.24 4.40 -6.89
N SER A 159 7.17 4.92 -6.27
CA SER A 159 5.98 5.38 -7.00
C SER A 159 6.26 6.62 -7.83
N VAL A 160 6.97 7.63 -7.27
CA VAL A 160 7.33 8.85 -8.01
C VAL A 160 8.35 8.54 -9.10
N LEU A 161 9.38 7.73 -8.81
CA LEU A 161 10.37 7.39 -9.82
C LEU A 161 9.75 6.61 -10.98
N SER A 162 8.87 5.66 -10.69
CA SER A 162 8.16 4.85 -11.70
C SER A 162 7.22 5.70 -12.55
N ALA A 163 6.53 6.67 -11.94
CA ALA A 163 5.69 7.61 -12.69
C ALA A 163 6.51 8.50 -13.64
N VAL A 164 7.66 9.02 -13.21
CA VAL A 164 8.50 9.89 -14.04
C VAL A 164 9.21 9.12 -15.16
N GLN A 165 9.51 7.84 -14.97
CA GLN A 165 10.16 7.00 -15.99
C GLN A 165 9.38 6.93 -17.31
N GLY A 166 8.07 7.19 -17.30
CA GLY A 166 7.25 7.27 -18.52
C GLY A 166 7.79 8.27 -19.55
N ILE A 167 8.46 9.35 -19.12
CA ILE A 167 9.03 10.38 -20.03
C ILE A 167 10.03 9.77 -21.03
N GLN A 168 10.76 8.71 -20.66
CA GLN A 168 11.76 8.07 -21.54
C GLN A 168 11.19 7.52 -22.84
N ILE A 169 9.89 7.21 -22.87
CA ILE A 169 9.25 6.63 -24.04
C ILE A 169 9.08 7.67 -25.14
N ARG A 170 8.83 8.93 -24.77
CA ARG A 170 8.66 10.02 -25.72
C ARG A 170 9.94 10.81 -25.98
N ALA A 171 10.84 10.86 -25.00
CA ALA A 171 12.13 11.53 -25.10
C ALA A 171 13.26 10.54 -24.85
N THR A 172 13.57 9.73 -25.87
CA THR A 172 14.63 8.70 -25.85
C THR A 172 16.04 9.27 -25.64
N ASN A 173 16.23 10.58 -25.84
CA ASN A 173 17.51 11.28 -25.65
C ASN A 173 17.77 11.73 -24.19
N LEU A 174 16.82 11.54 -23.27
CA LEU A 174 17.03 11.90 -21.86
C LEU A 174 17.83 10.81 -21.15
N HIS A 175 19.03 11.14 -20.69
CA HIS A 175 19.80 10.28 -19.80
C HIS A 175 19.05 10.02 -18.49
N ASP A 176 19.24 8.83 -17.92
CA ASP A 176 18.63 8.37 -16.65
C ASP A 176 18.82 9.38 -15.50
N ARG A 177 19.93 10.14 -15.54
CA ARG A 177 20.23 11.20 -14.57
C ARG A 177 19.13 12.28 -14.51
N TYR A 178 18.54 12.66 -15.64
CA TYR A 178 17.50 13.68 -15.67
C TYR A 178 16.20 13.22 -15.01
N ILE A 179 15.88 11.93 -15.11
CA ILE A 179 14.68 11.33 -14.50
C ILE A 179 14.80 11.35 -12.99
N VAL A 180 15.95 10.94 -12.48
CA VAL A 180 16.26 10.99 -11.05
C VAL A 180 16.13 12.43 -10.54
N VAL A 181 16.64 13.42 -11.28
CA VAL A 181 16.51 14.84 -10.91
C VAL A 181 15.04 15.29 -10.88
N ILE A 182 14.25 14.95 -11.89
CA ILE A 182 12.82 15.30 -11.94
C ILE A 182 12.07 14.64 -10.78
N ALA A 183 12.34 13.37 -10.50
CA ALA A 183 11.75 12.65 -9.36
C ALA A 183 12.14 13.33 -8.03
N CYS A 184 13.40 13.72 -7.84
CA CYS A 184 13.84 14.46 -6.67
C CYS A 184 13.12 15.80 -6.51
N VAL A 185 12.90 16.55 -7.60
CA VAL A 185 12.14 17.81 -7.56
C VAL A 185 10.70 17.58 -7.12
N ILE A 186 10.04 16.54 -7.65
CA ILE A 186 8.67 16.16 -7.26
C ILE A 186 8.63 15.74 -5.79
N LEU A 187 9.60 14.95 -5.31
CA LEU A 187 9.69 14.56 -3.90
C LEU A 187 9.90 15.77 -2.99
N VAL A 188 10.81 16.69 -3.32
CA VAL A 188 11.01 17.92 -2.54
C VAL A 188 9.72 18.75 -2.50
N ALA A 189 9.02 18.91 -3.64
CA ALA A 189 7.75 19.62 -3.69
C ALA A 189 6.68 18.93 -2.83
N LEU A 190 6.58 17.60 -2.90
CA LEU A 190 5.67 16.80 -2.08
C LEU A 190 5.93 16.99 -0.58
N PHE A 191 7.19 16.85 -0.14
CA PHE A 191 7.56 17.00 1.27
C PHE A 191 7.46 18.44 1.77
N ALA A 192 7.72 19.43 0.91
CA ALA A 192 7.52 20.85 1.22
C ALA A 192 6.04 21.18 1.41
N LEU A 193 5.13 20.56 0.64
CA LEU A 193 3.69 20.81 0.71
C LEU A 193 2.98 20.11 1.88
N GLN A 194 3.65 19.21 2.63
CA GLN A 194 3.02 18.47 3.73
C GLN A 194 2.50 19.36 4.88
N HIS A 195 3.08 20.55 5.07
CA HIS A 195 2.67 21.45 6.16
C HIS A 195 1.30 22.11 5.95
N PHE A 196 0.76 22.12 4.72
CA PHE A 196 -0.56 22.69 4.42
C PHE A 196 -1.73 21.84 4.95
N GLY A 197 -1.44 20.67 5.53
CA GLY A 197 -2.40 19.85 6.25
C GLY A 197 -3.33 19.05 5.34
N THR A 198 -3.82 17.92 5.87
CA THR A 198 -4.59 16.91 5.12
C THR A 198 -6.09 17.21 5.01
N ARG A 199 -6.59 18.30 5.62
CA ARG A 199 -8.01 18.61 5.79
C ARG A 199 -8.80 18.79 4.49
N ASN A 200 -8.27 19.55 3.53
CA ASN A 200 -8.92 19.75 2.22
C ASN A 200 -8.41 18.75 1.15
N VAL A 201 -7.35 18.04 1.51
CA VAL A 201 -6.52 17.30 0.57
C VAL A 201 -7.14 15.93 0.26
N ALA A 202 -7.71 15.22 1.25
CA ALA A 202 -8.40 13.95 1.03
C ALA A 202 -9.56 14.05 0.01
N PHE A 203 -10.34 15.14 0.06
CA PHE A 203 -11.42 15.39 -0.89
C PHE A 203 -10.91 15.76 -2.29
N MET A 204 -9.79 16.49 -2.38
CA MET A 204 -9.14 16.81 -3.66
C MET A 204 -8.39 15.63 -4.27
N PHE A 205 -7.95 14.68 -3.46
CA PHE A 205 -7.18 13.51 -3.86
C PHE A 205 -8.05 12.36 -4.38
N ALA A 206 -9.26 12.21 -3.84
CA ALA A 206 -10.22 11.22 -4.33
C ALA A 206 -10.50 11.33 -5.85
N PRO A 207 -10.78 12.51 -6.44
CA PRO A 207 -10.91 12.65 -7.90
C PRO A 207 -9.70 12.18 -8.68
N ILE A 208 -8.48 12.44 -8.18
CA ILE A 208 -7.23 12.07 -8.85
C ILE A 208 -7.10 10.55 -8.90
N VAL A 209 -7.31 9.86 -7.78
CA VAL A 209 -7.23 8.40 -7.70
C VAL A 209 -8.36 7.73 -8.50
N ILE A 210 -9.56 8.28 -8.47
CA ILE A 210 -10.69 7.77 -9.27
C ILE A 210 -10.39 7.94 -10.77
N ALA A 211 -9.91 9.11 -11.19
CA ALA A 211 -9.53 9.35 -12.58
C ALA A 211 -8.42 8.38 -13.02
N TRP A 212 -7.42 8.17 -12.17
CA TRP A 212 -6.35 7.19 -12.38
C TRP A 212 -6.89 5.77 -12.55
N LEU A 213 -7.73 5.29 -11.64
CA LEU A 213 -8.33 3.96 -11.69
C LEU A 213 -9.18 3.75 -12.95
N ILE A 214 -9.94 4.77 -13.37
CA ILE A 214 -10.71 4.73 -14.62
C ILE A 214 -9.77 4.67 -15.82
N CYS A 215 -8.69 5.47 -15.84
CA CYS A 215 -7.71 5.46 -16.92
C CYS A 215 -7.06 4.09 -17.07
N ILE A 216 -6.52 3.51 -16.00
CA ILE A 216 -5.84 2.19 -16.07
C ILE A 216 -6.81 1.07 -16.38
N SER A 217 -8.05 1.13 -15.89
CA SER A 217 -9.09 0.15 -16.20
C SER A 217 -9.48 0.22 -17.69
N GLY A 218 -9.66 1.42 -18.24
CA GLY A 218 -9.96 1.63 -19.65
C GLY A 218 -8.83 1.15 -20.58
N ILE A 219 -7.58 1.47 -20.24
CA ILE A 219 -6.38 0.96 -20.94
C ILE A 219 -6.32 -0.57 -20.81
N GLY A 220 -6.63 -1.09 -19.63
CA GLY A 220 -6.65 -2.53 -19.35
C GLY A 220 -7.60 -3.27 -20.28
N VAL A 221 -8.86 -2.82 -20.35
CA VAL A 221 -9.88 -3.37 -21.25
C VAL A 221 -9.47 -3.24 -22.72
N TYR A 222 -8.92 -2.09 -23.13
CA TYR A 222 -8.41 -1.90 -24.49
C TYR A 222 -7.34 -2.93 -24.84
N ASN A 223 -6.37 -3.16 -23.96
CA ASN A 223 -5.28 -4.08 -24.20
C ASN A 223 -5.71 -5.56 -24.23
N ILE A 224 -6.66 -5.94 -23.37
CA ILE A 224 -7.24 -7.30 -23.37
C ILE A 224 -7.91 -7.59 -24.72
N ILE A 225 -8.69 -6.64 -25.24
CA ILE A 225 -9.42 -6.82 -26.51
C ILE A 225 -8.45 -6.79 -27.70
N ARG A 226 -7.47 -5.87 -27.68
CA ARG A 226 -6.58 -5.63 -28.82
C ARG A 226 -5.47 -6.67 -28.97
N TRP A 227 -4.84 -7.08 -27.86
CA TRP A 227 -3.59 -7.86 -27.90
C TRP A 227 -3.77 -9.34 -27.60
N ASN A 228 -4.45 -9.67 -26.49
CA ASN A 228 -4.65 -11.07 -26.11
C ASN A 228 -5.90 -11.29 -25.25
N PRO A 229 -7.04 -11.69 -25.86
CA PRO A 229 -8.26 -12.04 -25.12
C PRO A 229 -8.13 -13.32 -24.29
N LYS A 230 -7.10 -14.16 -24.50
CA LYS A 230 -6.94 -15.43 -23.76
C LYS A 230 -6.34 -15.20 -22.37
N VAL A 231 -6.02 -13.97 -21.99
CA VAL A 231 -5.42 -13.62 -20.69
C VAL A 231 -6.30 -14.02 -19.50
N PHE A 232 -7.62 -14.11 -19.67
CA PHE A 232 -8.52 -14.66 -18.63
C PHE A 232 -8.15 -16.07 -18.17
N ARG A 233 -7.41 -16.85 -18.97
CA ARG A 233 -6.93 -18.17 -18.57
C ARG A 233 -5.97 -18.11 -17.36
N ALA A 234 -5.25 -17.00 -17.19
CA ALA A 234 -4.34 -16.80 -16.05
C ALA A 234 -5.04 -16.83 -14.69
N ILE A 235 -6.36 -16.64 -14.64
CA ILE A 235 -7.15 -16.79 -13.39
C ILE A 235 -7.00 -18.22 -12.82
N SER A 236 -6.75 -19.22 -13.67
CA SER A 236 -6.50 -20.58 -13.21
C SER A 236 -5.18 -20.67 -12.41
N PRO A 237 -5.18 -21.17 -11.16
CA PRO A 237 -3.96 -21.41 -10.38
C PRO A 237 -2.97 -22.38 -11.05
N PHE A 238 -3.41 -23.09 -12.08
CA PHE A 238 -2.55 -23.98 -12.86
C PHE A 238 -1.33 -23.25 -13.44
N TYR A 239 -1.51 -22.01 -13.92
CA TYR A 239 -0.41 -21.20 -14.47
C TYR A 239 0.64 -20.84 -13.42
N MET A 240 0.19 -20.58 -12.18
CA MET A 240 1.03 -20.34 -11.02
C MET A 240 1.95 -21.53 -10.71
N TYR A 241 1.36 -22.73 -10.65
CA TYR A 241 2.11 -23.97 -10.42
C TYR A 241 3.08 -24.27 -11.57
N ASN A 242 2.64 -24.07 -12.82
CA ASN A 242 3.46 -24.28 -14.01
C ASN A 242 4.70 -23.37 -14.01
N LEU A 243 4.53 -22.09 -13.64
CA LEU A 243 5.62 -21.12 -13.54
C LEU A 243 6.69 -21.56 -12.53
N LEU A 244 6.28 -21.95 -11.32
CA LEU A 244 7.21 -22.40 -10.27
C LEU A 244 7.91 -23.71 -10.65
N SER A 245 7.17 -24.64 -11.26
CA SER A 245 7.70 -25.93 -11.69
C SER A 245 8.78 -25.78 -12.77
N LYS A 246 8.53 -24.92 -13.77
CA LYS A 246 9.46 -24.66 -14.88
C LYS A 246 10.67 -23.83 -14.45
N THR A 247 10.45 -22.75 -13.70
CA THR A 247 11.46 -21.71 -13.47
C THR A 247 12.26 -21.91 -12.18
N LYS A 248 11.80 -22.79 -11.27
CA LYS A 248 12.44 -23.12 -9.99
C LYS A 248 12.89 -21.86 -9.25
N LYS A 249 14.21 -21.66 -9.07
CA LYS A 249 14.79 -20.57 -8.28
C LYS A 249 14.40 -19.17 -8.79
N ALA A 250 14.47 -18.94 -10.10
CA ALA A 250 14.10 -17.64 -10.66
C ALA A 250 12.60 -17.32 -10.45
N GLY A 251 11.74 -18.34 -10.50
CA GLY A 251 10.31 -18.19 -10.20
C GLY A 251 10.01 -17.89 -8.74
N TRP A 252 10.93 -18.21 -7.82
CA TRP A 252 10.83 -17.79 -6.42
C TRP A 252 11.29 -16.35 -6.22
N GLU A 253 12.33 -15.92 -6.93
CA GLU A 253 12.84 -14.54 -6.87
C GLU A 253 11.80 -13.53 -7.42
N SER A 254 11.03 -13.90 -8.46
CA SER A 254 9.96 -13.05 -9.00
C SER A 254 8.81 -12.80 -8.03
N LEU A 255 8.63 -13.66 -7.02
CA LEU A 255 7.59 -13.47 -6.00
C LEU A 255 7.80 -12.17 -5.21
N GLY A 256 9.04 -11.71 -5.04
CA GLY A 256 9.33 -10.42 -4.40
C GLY A 256 8.67 -9.26 -5.15
N GLY A 257 8.81 -9.22 -6.48
CA GLY A 257 8.15 -8.23 -7.31
C GLY A 257 6.62 -8.37 -7.34
N ILE A 258 6.09 -9.59 -7.16
CA ILE A 258 4.63 -9.82 -7.06
C ILE A 258 4.08 -9.29 -5.75
N VAL A 259 4.81 -9.38 -4.63
CA VAL A 259 4.37 -8.83 -3.33
C VAL A 259 4.11 -7.32 -3.41
N LEU A 260 4.77 -6.61 -4.34
CA LEU A 260 4.51 -5.20 -4.60
C LEU A 260 3.07 -4.89 -5.05
N CYS A 261 2.27 -5.89 -5.46
CA CYS A 261 0.88 -5.67 -5.86
C CYS A 261 -0.09 -5.47 -4.69
N ILE A 262 0.32 -5.83 -3.46
CA ILE A 262 -0.49 -5.73 -2.25
C ILE A 262 -0.03 -4.59 -1.31
N THR A 263 0.96 -3.81 -1.74
CA THR A 263 1.50 -2.67 -0.99
C THR A 263 0.40 -1.63 -0.82
N GLY A 264 0.20 -1.15 0.41
CA GLY A 264 -0.93 -0.29 0.75
C GLY A 264 -2.23 -1.02 1.14
N ALA A 265 -2.32 -2.35 1.03
CA ALA A 265 -3.45 -3.08 1.61
C ALA A 265 -3.50 -2.95 3.15
N GLU A 266 -2.36 -2.68 3.77
CA GLU A 266 -2.24 -2.43 5.21
C GLU A 266 -2.92 -1.13 5.64
N ALA A 267 -2.91 -0.11 4.78
CA ALA A 267 -3.61 1.16 5.01
C ALA A 267 -5.12 0.95 5.16
N MET A 268 -5.69 -0.05 4.46
CA MET A 268 -7.11 -0.42 4.62
C MET A 268 -7.46 -0.79 6.05
N PHE A 269 -6.51 -1.36 6.79
CA PHE A 269 -6.70 -1.71 8.19
C PHE A 269 -6.28 -0.59 9.13
N ALA A 270 -5.19 0.12 8.84
CA ALA A 270 -4.72 1.22 9.68
C ALA A 270 -5.72 2.38 9.76
N ASP A 271 -6.42 2.70 8.65
CA ASP A 271 -7.31 3.86 8.57
C ASP A 271 -8.76 3.59 8.99
N LEU A 272 -9.03 2.45 9.64
CA LEU A 272 -10.38 2.13 10.15
C LEU A 272 -10.92 3.20 11.11
N GLY A 273 -10.03 3.88 11.85
CA GLY A 273 -10.38 4.97 12.76
C GLY A 273 -11.01 6.18 12.07
N HIS A 274 -10.75 6.36 10.78
CA HIS A 274 -11.28 7.47 9.98
C HIS A 274 -12.44 7.05 9.08
N PHE A 275 -12.48 5.78 8.68
CA PHE A 275 -13.45 5.28 7.70
C PHE A 275 -14.24 4.08 8.24
N SER A 276 -15.56 4.09 7.99
CA SER A 276 -16.38 2.95 8.39
C SER A 276 -15.99 1.68 7.62
N ARG A 277 -16.00 0.53 8.30
CA ARG A 277 -15.76 -0.79 7.68
C ARG A 277 -16.56 -0.96 6.40
N PHE A 278 -17.85 -0.64 6.44
CA PHE A 278 -18.77 -0.78 5.31
C PHE A 278 -18.35 0.09 4.11
N SER A 279 -17.89 1.32 4.35
CA SER A 279 -17.36 2.21 3.31
C SER A 279 -16.13 1.62 2.61
N ILE A 280 -15.18 1.08 3.39
CA ILE A 280 -13.97 0.42 2.86
C ILE A 280 -14.36 -0.82 2.02
N LYS A 281 -15.31 -1.64 2.50
CA LYS A 281 -15.77 -2.84 1.74
C LYS A 281 -16.38 -2.46 0.40
N ILE A 282 -17.25 -1.45 0.36
CA ILE A 282 -17.88 -0.99 -0.88
C ILE A 282 -16.86 -0.40 -1.85
N ALA A 283 -16.01 0.51 -1.38
CA ALA A 283 -15.00 1.15 -2.23
C ALA A 283 -14.05 0.10 -2.84
N PHE A 284 -13.53 -0.79 -2.00
CA PHE A 284 -12.58 -1.80 -2.44
C PHE A 284 -13.20 -2.84 -3.39
N ALA A 285 -14.22 -3.56 -2.93
CA ALA A 285 -14.79 -4.67 -3.69
C ALA A 285 -15.59 -4.19 -4.91
N GLY A 286 -16.20 -3.00 -4.83
CA GLY A 286 -17.04 -2.46 -5.90
C GLY A 286 -16.26 -1.74 -7.00
N PHE A 287 -15.12 -1.11 -6.69
CA PHE A 287 -14.43 -0.24 -7.64
C PHE A 287 -12.94 -0.54 -7.80
N ILE A 288 -12.20 -0.64 -6.70
CA ILE A 288 -10.74 -0.70 -6.74
C ILE A 288 -10.26 -2.06 -7.23
N TYR A 289 -10.80 -3.12 -6.63
CA TYR A 289 -10.49 -4.49 -7.01
C TYR A 289 -10.71 -4.75 -8.50
N PRO A 290 -11.90 -4.48 -9.09
CA PRO A 290 -12.09 -4.70 -10.52
C PRO A 290 -11.19 -3.83 -11.39
N CYS A 291 -10.95 -2.55 -11.03
CA CYS A 291 -10.08 -1.69 -11.82
C CYS A 291 -8.62 -2.17 -11.85
N LEU A 292 -8.07 -2.59 -10.70
CA LEU A 292 -6.68 -3.05 -10.63
C LEU A 292 -6.48 -4.42 -11.29
N ILE A 293 -7.43 -5.35 -11.13
CA ILE A 293 -7.38 -6.63 -11.85
C ILE A 293 -7.42 -6.39 -13.36
N LEU A 294 -8.28 -5.50 -13.85
CA LEU A 294 -8.33 -5.14 -15.28
C LEU A 294 -7.01 -4.50 -15.75
N ALA A 295 -6.39 -3.63 -14.94
CA ALA A 295 -5.11 -3.03 -15.26
C ALA A 295 -4.00 -4.09 -15.41
N TYR A 296 -3.85 -4.99 -14.42
CA TYR A 296 -2.84 -6.06 -14.48
C TYR A 296 -3.08 -7.03 -15.64
N MET A 297 -4.35 -7.38 -15.91
CA MET A 297 -4.68 -8.23 -17.05
C MET A 297 -4.38 -7.56 -18.39
N GLY A 298 -4.63 -6.25 -18.53
CA GLY A 298 -4.28 -5.54 -19.75
C GLY A 298 -2.79 -5.38 -19.97
N GLU A 299 -2.02 -5.14 -18.91
CA GLU A 299 -0.56 -5.07 -18.99
C GLU A 299 0.04 -6.43 -19.40
N ALA A 300 -0.45 -7.53 -18.80
CA ALA A 300 -0.10 -8.89 -19.22
C ALA A 300 -0.50 -9.18 -20.68
N ALA A 301 -1.66 -8.70 -21.13
CA ALA A 301 -2.12 -8.87 -22.51
C ALA A 301 -1.19 -8.19 -23.51
N TYR A 302 -0.70 -7.00 -23.18
CA TYR A 302 0.28 -6.27 -23.99
C TYR A 302 1.64 -7.00 -24.01
N LEU A 303 2.15 -7.38 -22.83
CA LEU A 303 3.44 -8.06 -22.68
C LEU A 303 3.51 -9.40 -23.40
N SER A 304 2.39 -10.13 -23.48
CA SER A 304 2.30 -11.40 -24.23
C SER A 304 2.66 -11.23 -25.72
N LYS A 305 2.50 -10.02 -26.28
CA LYS A 305 2.91 -9.71 -27.66
C LYS A 305 4.23 -8.95 -27.76
N HIS A 306 4.62 -8.24 -26.70
CA HIS A 306 5.83 -7.41 -26.67
C HIS A 306 6.71 -7.76 -25.46
N PRO A 307 7.35 -8.95 -25.45
CA PRO A 307 8.19 -9.37 -24.33
C PRO A 307 9.46 -8.52 -24.16
N GLN A 308 9.83 -7.71 -25.15
CA GLN A 308 11.01 -6.84 -25.08
C GLN A 308 10.77 -5.57 -24.22
N ASP A 309 9.50 -5.23 -23.97
CA ASP A 309 9.12 -3.96 -23.33
C ASP A 309 8.95 -4.04 -21.80
N ILE A 310 9.34 -5.15 -21.15
CA ILE A 310 9.14 -5.39 -19.70
C ILE A 310 9.55 -4.18 -18.84
N GLN A 311 10.71 -3.59 -19.12
CA GLN A 311 11.27 -2.51 -18.31
C GLN A 311 10.44 -1.21 -18.35
N ARG A 312 9.54 -1.08 -19.33
CA ARG A 312 8.67 0.08 -19.56
C ARG A 312 7.21 -0.36 -19.81
N SER A 313 6.83 -1.52 -19.28
CA SER A 313 5.61 -2.24 -19.66
C SER A 313 4.35 -1.38 -19.59
N PHE A 314 4.09 -0.78 -18.43
CA PHE A 314 2.91 0.06 -18.21
C PHE A 314 2.74 1.13 -19.29
N TYR A 315 3.74 1.99 -19.48
CA TYR A 315 3.62 3.14 -20.38
C TYR A 315 3.68 2.77 -21.87
N MET A 316 4.35 1.66 -22.24
CA MET A 316 4.31 1.12 -23.60
C MET A 316 2.93 0.52 -23.93
N SER A 317 2.23 0.00 -22.92
CA SER A 317 0.87 -0.51 -23.07
C SER A 317 -0.19 0.60 -23.29
N VAL A 318 0.18 1.88 -23.09
CA VAL A 318 -0.73 3.02 -23.25
C VAL A 318 -0.82 3.46 -24.71
N PRO A 319 -2.02 3.59 -25.30
CA PRO A 319 -2.16 4.11 -26.66
C PRO A 319 -1.61 5.52 -26.81
N GLU A 320 -0.99 5.79 -27.97
CA GLU A 320 -0.26 7.04 -28.18
C GLU A 320 -1.09 8.31 -27.97
N ALA A 321 -2.37 8.28 -28.36
CA ALA A 321 -3.29 9.41 -28.28
C ALA A 321 -3.61 9.85 -26.85
N VAL A 322 -3.55 8.94 -25.87
CA VAL A 322 -3.91 9.21 -24.46
C VAL A 322 -2.69 9.24 -23.53
N PHE A 323 -1.49 9.08 -24.08
CA PHE A 323 -0.25 9.01 -23.31
C PHE A 323 -0.05 10.20 -22.36
N TRP A 324 -0.14 11.44 -22.87
CA TRP A 324 0.12 12.65 -22.07
C TRP A 324 -0.88 12.85 -20.93
N PRO A 325 -2.21 12.74 -21.16
CA PRO A 325 -3.19 12.73 -20.08
C PRO A 325 -2.90 11.67 -19.02
N VAL A 326 -2.62 10.42 -19.43
CA VAL A 326 -2.35 9.31 -18.52
C VAL A 326 -1.07 9.55 -17.72
N PHE A 327 -0.03 10.08 -18.36
CA PHE A 327 1.24 10.42 -17.70
C PHE A 327 1.06 11.47 -16.58
N ILE A 328 0.27 12.52 -16.84
CA ILE A 328 -0.03 13.55 -15.84
C ILE A 328 -0.82 12.93 -14.68
N VAL A 329 -1.86 12.16 -14.98
CA VAL A 329 -2.69 11.51 -13.96
C VAL A 329 -1.88 10.49 -13.15
N ALA A 330 -0.99 9.72 -13.77
CA ALA A 330 -0.09 8.79 -13.10
C ALA A 330 0.85 9.51 -12.12
N THR A 331 1.43 10.62 -12.56
CA THR A 331 2.32 11.44 -11.71
C THR A 331 1.57 12.01 -10.51
N LEU A 332 0.36 12.52 -10.72
CA LEU A 332 -0.49 13.01 -9.63
C LEU A 332 -0.92 11.87 -8.69
N ALA A 333 -1.28 10.70 -9.23
CA ALA A 333 -1.64 9.53 -8.43
C ALA A 333 -0.47 9.04 -7.57
N ALA A 334 0.76 9.02 -8.11
CA ALA A 334 1.97 8.69 -7.36
C ALA A 334 2.23 9.67 -6.20
N VAL A 335 2.02 10.96 -6.42
CA VAL A 335 2.12 12.01 -5.38
C VAL A 335 1.07 11.78 -4.29
N VAL A 336 -0.17 11.47 -4.67
CA VAL A 336 -1.27 11.17 -3.73
C VAL A 336 -0.98 9.90 -2.91
N GLY A 337 -0.54 8.81 -3.56
CA GLY A 337 -0.17 7.57 -2.88
C GLY A 337 0.98 7.75 -1.89
N SER A 338 1.98 8.54 -2.28
CA SER A 338 3.11 8.89 -1.38
C SER A 338 2.63 9.63 -0.13
N GLN A 339 1.67 10.55 -0.26
CA GLN A 339 1.16 11.31 0.87
C GLN A 339 0.43 10.43 1.90
N ALA A 340 -0.31 9.43 1.45
CA ALA A 340 -1.01 8.49 2.33
C ALA A 340 -0.03 7.79 3.29
N VAL A 341 1.06 7.23 2.76
CA VAL A 341 2.04 6.49 3.56
C VAL A 341 2.86 7.42 4.47
N ILE A 342 3.16 8.64 4.02
CA ILE A 342 3.78 9.67 4.88
C ILE A 342 2.89 10.01 6.07
N SER A 343 1.58 10.18 5.84
CA SER A 343 0.61 10.45 6.90
C SER A 343 0.47 9.26 7.86
N ALA A 344 0.46 8.04 7.35
CA ALA A 344 0.46 6.83 8.16
C ALA A 344 1.70 6.75 9.06
N THR A 345 2.87 7.12 8.53
CA THR A 345 4.13 7.18 9.28
C THR A 345 4.07 8.18 10.43
N PHE A 346 3.46 9.36 10.23
CA PHE A 346 3.25 10.33 11.32
C PHE A 346 2.33 9.80 12.42
N SER A 347 1.26 9.08 12.05
CA SER A 347 0.35 8.46 13.01
C SER A 347 1.06 7.40 13.86
N ILE A 348 1.84 6.53 13.22
CA ILE A 348 2.63 5.48 13.88
C ILE A 348 3.64 6.09 14.85
N ILE A 349 4.38 7.12 14.44
CA ILE A 349 5.38 7.77 15.32
C ILE A 349 4.70 8.45 16.51
N ASN A 350 3.53 9.07 16.32
CA ASN A 350 2.77 9.64 17.41
C ASN A 350 2.33 8.57 18.42
N GLN A 351 1.87 7.41 17.95
CA GLN A 351 1.52 6.25 18.79
C GLN A 351 2.75 5.69 19.52
N CYS A 352 3.89 5.56 18.85
CA CYS A 352 5.16 5.15 19.47
C CYS A 352 5.63 6.13 20.55
N SER A 353 5.48 7.44 20.33
CA SER A 353 5.82 8.47 21.31
C SER A 353 4.89 8.41 22.53
N ALA A 354 3.60 8.13 22.34
CA ALA A 354 2.66 7.94 23.45
C ALA A 354 3.04 6.72 24.33
N LEU A 355 3.59 5.68 23.72
CA LEU A 355 4.08 4.48 24.41
C LEU A 355 5.50 4.64 25.00
N SER A 356 6.12 5.83 24.94
CA SER A 356 7.52 6.06 25.35
C SER A 356 8.56 5.21 24.60
N CYS A 357 8.20 4.67 23.43
CA CYS A 357 9.09 3.89 22.56
C CYS A 357 9.86 4.78 21.55
N PHE A 358 9.52 6.06 21.45
CA PHE A 358 10.15 7.03 20.55
C PHE A 358 10.46 8.32 21.31
N PRO A 359 11.56 9.04 20.99
CA PRO A 359 11.84 10.34 21.59
C PRO A 359 10.68 11.32 21.38
N ARG A 360 10.52 12.26 22.31
CA ARG A 360 9.43 13.25 22.25
C ARG A 360 9.60 14.11 20.99
N VAL A 361 8.65 14.02 20.09
CA VAL A 361 8.59 14.80 18.85
C VAL A 361 7.53 15.89 18.95
N LYS A 362 7.73 17.01 18.26
CA LYS A 362 6.74 18.08 18.18
C LYS A 362 5.58 17.67 17.27
N VAL A 363 4.44 17.33 17.87
CA VAL A 363 3.20 16.98 17.18
C VAL A 363 2.41 18.26 16.90
N VAL A 364 2.17 18.56 15.62
CA VAL A 364 1.28 19.64 15.20
C VAL A 364 -0.01 19.04 14.69
N HIS A 365 -1.11 19.26 15.40
CA HIS A 365 -2.43 18.88 14.94
C HIS A 365 -2.88 19.85 13.83
N THR A 366 -3.09 19.31 12.63
CA THR A 366 -3.48 20.13 11.46
C THR A 366 -4.98 20.40 11.41
N SER A 367 -5.78 19.77 12.27
CA SER A 367 -7.22 20.02 12.38
C SER A 367 -7.70 19.96 13.83
N ASN A 368 -8.55 20.93 14.21
CA ASN A 368 -9.17 21.01 15.54
C ASN A 368 -10.43 20.13 15.68
N GLN A 369 -10.86 19.43 14.61
CA GLN A 369 -12.15 18.72 14.56
C GLN A 369 -12.04 17.21 14.32
N ILE A 370 -10.89 16.70 13.83
CA ILE A 370 -10.69 15.28 13.54
C ILE A 370 -9.38 14.84 14.20
N PHE A 371 -9.47 13.99 15.22
CA PHE A 371 -8.33 13.28 15.80
C PHE A 371 -7.72 12.37 14.73
N GLY A 372 -6.42 12.49 14.43
CA GLY A 372 -5.67 11.66 13.47
C GLY A 372 -4.92 12.42 12.36
N GLN A 373 -5.23 13.71 12.14
CA GLN A 373 -4.46 14.54 11.22
C GLN A 373 -3.26 15.15 11.93
N ILE A 374 -2.11 14.49 11.79
CA ILE A 374 -0.89 14.76 12.53
C ILE A 374 0.22 15.15 11.55
N TYR A 375 0.84 16.31 11.77
CA TYR A 375 2.05 16.72 11.07
C TYR A 375 3.22 16.78 12.07
N ILE A 376 4.31 16.08 11.76
CA ILE A 376 5.53 16.07 12.58
C ILE A 376 6.68 16.62 11.72
N PRO A 377 7.06 17.91 11.88
CA PRO A 377 8.03 18.56 11.01
C PRO A 377 9.38 17.83 10.95
N GLU A 378 9.90 17.39 12.09
CA GLU A 378 11.19 16.70 12.19
C GLU A 378 11.21 15.41 11.39
N VAL A 379 10.16 14.59 11.54
CA VAL A 379 10.00 13.34 10.80
C VAL A 379 9.84 13.60 9.31
N ASN A 380 9.07 14.63 8.93
CA ASN A 380 8.88 15.00 7.53
C ASN A 380 10.22 15.27 6.81
N TRP A 381 11.10 16.06 7.44
CA TRP A 381 12.42 16.35 6.87
C TRP A 381 13.34 15.13 6.86
N ILE A 382 13.29 14.29 7.89
CA ILE A 382 14.05 13.03 7.92
C ILE A 382 13.59 12.09 6.80
N LEU A 383 12.28 11.88 6.65
CA LEU A 383 11.71 11.08 5.56
C LEU A 383 12.10 11.63 4.20
N MET A 384 12.01 12.95 4.00
CA MET A 384 12.44 13.58 2.74
C MET A 384 13.91 13.26 2.41
N CYS A 385 14.82 13.43 3.38
CA CYS A 385 16.23 13.14 3.18
C CYS A 385 16.47 11.65 2.88
N LEU A 386 15.76 10.74 3.54
CA LEU A 386 15.86 9.31 3.29
C LEU A 386 15.33 8.95 1.90
N CYS A 387 14.16 9.44 1.50
CA CYS A 387 13.61 9.21 0.16
C CYS A 387 14.55 9.72 -0.94
N LEU A 388 15.13 10.91 -0.77
CA LEU A 388 16.11 11.47 -1.71
C LEU A 388 17.39 10.61 -1.76
N THR A 389 17.87 10.13 -0.62
CA THR A 389 19.06 9.27 -0.54
C THR A 389 18.81 7.94 -1.27
N VAL A 390 17.65 7.31 -1.07
CA VAL A 390 17.27 6.07 -1.78
C VAL A 390 17.14 6.34 -3.29
N THR A 391 16.47 7.43 -3.68
CA THR A 391 16.26 7.79 -5.10
C THR A 391 17.58 8.02 -5.83
N ILE A 392 18.52 8.74 -5.20
CA ILE A 392 19.84 9.06 -5.77
C ILE A 392 20.78 7.85 -5.73
N GLY A 393 20.71 7.05 -4.65
CA GLY A 393 21.59 5.92 -4.42
C GLY A 393 21.29 4.74 -5.35
N PHE A 394 20.02 4.35 -5.45
CA PHE A 394 19.61 3.18 -6.24
C PHE A 394 19.46 3.50 -7.72
N LYS A 395 18.88 4.66 -8.08
CA LYS A 395 18.58 5.12 -9.46
C LYS A 395 17.69 4.21 -10.32
N ASP A 396 17.63 2.92 -10.00
CA ASP A 396 16.83 1.88 -10.64
C ASP A 396 15.70 1.43 -9.72
N THR A 397 14.48 1.43 -10.26
CA THR A 397 13.27 0.95 -9.60
C THR A 397 13.33 -0.55 -9.28
N ASN A 398 14.11 -1.33 -10.03
CA ASN A 398 14.24 -2.77 -9.78
C ASN A 398 14.92 -3.03 -8.43
N MET A 399 16.03 -2.33 -8.16
CA MET A 399 16.72 -2.47 -6.88
C MET A 399 15.89 -1.92 -5.71
N ILE A 400 15.15 -0.83 -5.95
CA ILE A 400 14.22 -0.30 -4.93
C ILE A 400 13.12 -1.32 -4.65
N GLY A 401 12.58 -1.96 -5.69
CA GLY A 401 11.56 -3.01 -5.56
C GLY A 401 12.04 -4.28 -4.86
N HIS A 402 13.34 -4.56 -4.83
CA HIS A 402 13.92 -5.65 -4.02
C HIS A 402 14.20 -5.24 -2.57
N ALA A 403 14.42 -3.95 -2.32
CA ALA A 403 14.62 -3.43 -0.97
C ALA A 403 13.29 -3.28 -0.22
N TYR A 404 12.21 -3.09 -0.97
CA TYR A 404 10.82 -3.17 -0.53
C TYR A 404 10.45 -4.62 -0.24
#